data_AF-A0A162CV34-F1
#
_entry.id   AF-A0A162CV34-F1
#
_cell.length_a   1.000
_cell.length_b   1.000
_cell.length_c   1.000
_cell.angle_alpha   90.00
_cell.angle_beta   90.00
_cell.angle_gamma   90.00
#
_symmetry.space_group_name_H-M   'P 1'
#
loop_
_entity.id
_entity.type
_entity.pdbx_description
1 polymer ?
#
loop_
_entity_poly.entity_id
_entity_poly.type
_entity_poly.pdbx_seq_one_letter_code
_entity_poly.pdbx_strand_id
1 'polypeptide(L)'
;KAHRLFQRDKDYIVRNGEVVIIDEFTGRMMPGRRFSEGLHQALEAKEQVTIHPENQTLASITFQNYFRMYKKLAGMTGTADTEAYEFQEIYGLETVVIPPNRPTQRRDELDLVYKTNKEKFEAVVRDIRDCHERGQPVLVGTTSIENSEL
;
A
#
# COMPACT_ATOMS: atom_id res chain seq x y z
N LYS A 1 -24.25 -25.31 -5.39
CA LYS A 1 -22.77 -25.47 -5.38
C LYS A 1 -22.22 -25.70 -3.96
N ALA A 2 -22.57 -24.89 -2.95
CA ALA A 2 -22.10 -25.01 -1.57
C ALA A 2 -22.33 -26.39 -0.88
N HIS A 3 -23.41 -27.11 -1.20
CA HIS A 3 -23.69 -28.42 -0.59
C HIS A 3 -22.73 -29.56 -0.98
N ARG A 4 -21.97 -29.43 -2.08
CA ARG A 4 -21.08 -30.50 -2.57
C ARG A 4 -19.60 -30.11 -2.68
N LEU A 5 -19.28 -28.82 -2.72
CA LEU A 5 -17.91 -28.33 -2.96
C LEU A 5 -17.14 -28.02 -1.68
N PHE A 6 -17.81 -27.75 -0.56
CA PHE A 6 -17.17 -27.37 0.69
C PHE A 6 -17.64 -28.27 1.84
N GLN A 7 -16.67 -28.81 2.56
CA GLN A 7 -16.83 -29.70 3.70
C GLN A 7 -16.56 -28.93 5.00
N ARG A 8 -17.52 -29.06 5.92
CA ARG A 8 -17.38 -28.57 7.29
C ARG A 8 -16.25 -29.33 7.98
N ASP A 9 -15.50 -28.63 8.83
CA ASP A 9 -14.32 -29.11 9.57
C ASP A 9 -13.10 -29.45 8.69
N LYS A 10 -13.16 -29.11 7.39
CA LYS A 10 -12.04 -29.20 6.45
C LYS A 10 -11.79 -27.86 5.75
N ASP A 11 -12.78 -27.36 5.02
CA ASP A 11 -12.65 -26.13 4.21
C ASP A 11 -13.12 -24.89 5.00
N TYR A 12 -14.00 -25.11 5.98
CA TYR A 12 -14.51 -24.08 6.89
C TYR A 12 -15.01 -24.70 8.19
N ILE A 13 -15.15 -23.88 9.23
CA ILE A 13 -15.81 -24.23 10.49
C ILE A 13 -16.90 -23.22 10.81
N VAL A 14 -17.83 -23.61 11.69
CA VAL A 14 -18.81 -22.70 12.26
C VAL A 14 -18.41 -22.39 13.70
N ARG A 15 -18.12 -21.12 13.99
CA ARG A 15 -17.73 -20.67 15.33
C ARG A 15 -18.45 -19.37 15.68
N ASN A 16 -19.02 -19.30 16.88
CA ASN A 16 -19.78 -18.13 17.35
C ASN A 16 -20.93 -17.69 16.42
N GLY A 17 -21.51 -18.62 15.66
CA GLY A 17 -22.54 -18.30 14.68
C GLY A 17 -22.02 -17.68 13.38
N GLU A 18 -20.73 -17.83 13.08
CA GLU A 18 -20.11 -17.38 11.82
C GLU A 18 -19.38 -18.52 11.11
N VAL A 19 -19.38 -18.49 9.78
CA VAL A 19 -18.57 -19.38 8.94
C VAL A 19 -17.16 -18.81 8.84
N VAL A 20 -16.17 -19.55 9.33
CA VAL A 20 -14.75 -19.16 9.26
C VAL A 20 -14.02 -20.11 8.33
N ILE A 21 -13.34 -19.55 7.32
CA ILE A 21 -12.59 -20.31 6.32
C ILE A 21 -11.32 -20.91 6.97
N ILE A 22 -11.01 -22.15 6.63
CA ILE A 22 -9.74 -22.78 6.98
C ILE A 22 -8.79 -22.69 5.78
N ASP A 23 -7.56 -22.26 6.03
CA ASP A 23 -6.49 -22.30 5.05
C ASP A 23 -6.07 -23.75 4.77
N GLU A 24 -6.16 -24.20 3.52
CA GLU A 24 -5.92 -25.60 3.13
C GLU A 24 -4.48 -26.07 3.39
N PHE A 25 -3.51 -25.16 3.41
CA PHE A 25 -2.09 -25.50 3.57
C PHE A 25 -1.66 -25.51 5.03
N THR A 26 -2.20 -24.60 5.85
CA THR A 26 -1.75 -24.38 7.22
C THR A 26 -2.76 -24.85 8.28
N GLY A 27 -4.00 -25.14 7.89
CA GLY A 27 -5.10 -25.47 8.80
C GLY A 27 -5.52 -24.30 9.70
N ARG A 28 -5.01 -23.08 9.45
CA ARG A 28 -5.31 -21.91 10.26
C ARG A 28 -6.69 -21.34 9.90
N MET A 29 -7.41 -20.89 10.92
CA MET A 29 -8.63 -20.11 10.76
C MET A 29 -8.29 -18.74 10.16
N MET A 30 -9.04 -18.32 9.15
CA MET A 30 -8.91 -17.02 8.48
C MET A 30 -10.14 -16.14 8.79
N PRO A 31 -10.22 -15.53 9.99
CA PRO A 31 -11.32 -14.64 10.33
C PRO A 31 -11.35 -13.42 9.39
N GLY A 32 -12.55 -12.99 8.98
CA GLY A 32 -12.76 -11.86 8.08
C GLY A 32 -12.64 -12.16 6.57
N ARG A 33 -12.14 -13.34 6.18
CA ARG A 33 -12.21 -13.78 4.77
C ARG A 33 -13.58 -14.40 4.47
N ARG A 34 -14.14 -14.06 3.31
CA ARG A 34 -15.41 -14.61 2.79
C ARG A 34 -15.19 -15.22 1.41
N PHE A 35 -15.96 -16.26 1.08
CA PHE A 35 -16.00 -16.82 -0.28
C PHE A 35 -16.81 -15.88 -1.19
N SER A 36 -16.29 -15.59 -2.38
CA SER A 36 -16.93 -14.68 -3.35
C SER A 36 -18.15 -15.31 -4.04
N GLU A 37 -18.84 -14.52 -4.88
CA GLU A 37 -19.96 -14.97 -5.73
C GLU A 37 -21.15 -15.54 -4.95
N GLY A 38 -21.44 -15.00 -3.76
CA GLY A 38 -22.55 -15.47 -2.94
C GLY A 38 -22.32 -16.83 -2.27
N LEU A 39 -21.15 -17.45 -2.45
CA LEU A 39 -20.84 -18.78 -1.92
C LEU A 39 -20.78 -18.79 -0.39
N HIS A 40 -20.32 -17.69 0.21
CA HIS A 40 -20.24 -17.60 1.66
C HIS A 40 -21.63 -17.53 2.29
N GLN A 41 -22.55 -16.77 1.70
CA GLN A 41 -23.95 -16.69 2.13
C GLN A 41 -24.67 -18.01 1.91
N ALA A 42 -24.35 -18.73 0.83
CA ALA A 42 -24.87 -20.08 0.61
C ALA A 42 -24.37 -21.08 1.68
N LEU A 43 -23.15 -20.92 2.19
CA LEU A 43 -22.63 -21.69 3.31
C LEU A 43 -23.26 -21.27 4.64
N GLU A 44 -23.42 -19.98 4.89
CA GLU A 44 -24.13 -19.46 6.06
C GLU A 44 -25.57 -20.01 6.11
N ALA A 45 -26.27 -20.01 4.97
CA ALA A 45 -27.60 -20.59 4.84
C ALA A 45 -27.63 -22.12 5.05
N LYS A 46 -26.64 -22.85 4.52
CA LYS A 46 -26.49 -24.30 4.71
C LYS A 46 -26.30 -24.66 6.19
N GLU A 47 -25.49 -23.88 6.90
CA GLU A 47 -25.16 -24.11 8.31
C GLU A 47 -26.14 -23.45 9.29
N GLN A 48 -27.22 -22.85 8.78
CA GLN A 48 -28.27 -22.20 9.57
C GLN A 48 -27.74 -21.09 10.50
N VAL A 49 -26.71 -20.37 10.04
CA VAL A 49 -26.17 -19.21 10.75
C VAL A 49 -26.69 -17.90 10.17
N THR A 50 -26.49 -16.81 10.90
CA THR A 50 -26.87 -15.46 10.45
C THR A 50 -26.18 -15.15 9.12
N ILE A 51 -26.97 -14.86 8.10
CA ILE A 51 -26.46 -14.48 6.79
C ILE A 51 -26.10 -13.00 6.85
N HIS A 52 -24.81 -12.70 6.76
CA HIS A 52 -24.36 -11.31 6.75
C HIS A 52 -24.43 -10.76 5.33
N PRO A 53 -24.97 -9.53 5.14
CA PRO A 53 -25.01 -8.91 3.81
C PRO A 53 -23.59 -8.80 3.23
N GLU A 54 -23.48 -8.94 1.91
CA GLU A 54 -22.23 -8.66 1.21
C GLU A 54 -22.07 -7.15 1.09
N ASN A 55 -20.88 -6.64 1.42
CA ASN A 55 -20.52 -5.30 0.98
C ASN A 55 -20.26 -5.38 -0.53
N GLN A 56 -21.21 -4.88 -1.32
CA GLN A 56 -21.09 -4.82 -2.76
C GLN A 56 -20.48 -3.48 -3.18
N THR A 57 -19.43 -3.52 -3.99
CA THR A 57 -18.92 -2.31 -4.66
C THR A 57 -19.95 -1.83 -5.68
N LEU A 58 -20.63 -0.72 -5.39
CA LEU A 58 -21.66 -0.15 -6.27
C LEU A 58 -21.06 0.60 -7.47
N ALA A 59 -19.90 1.23 -7.27
CA ALA A 59 -19.18 1.95 -8.31
C ALA A 59 -17.68 1.89 -8.02
N SER A 60 -16.88 1.79 -9.07
CA SER A 60 -15.43 1.88 -9.00
C SER A 60 -14.89 2.57 -10.25
N ILE A 61 -13.81 3.32 -10.07
CA ILE A 61 -13.05 3.90 -11.16
C ILE A 61 -11.59 3.99 -10.70
N THR A 62 -10.65 3.76 -11.62
CA THR A 62 -9.23 3.98 -11.34
C THR A 62 -8.90 5.45 -11.48
N PHE A 63 -7.85 5.94 -10.79
CA PHE A 63 -7.43 7.33 -10.96
C PHE A 63 -7.07 7.66 -12.41
N GLN A 64 -6.47 6.71 -13.14
CA GLN A 64 -6.17 6.87 -14.56
C GLN A 64 -7.43 7.22 -15.36
N ASN A 65 -8.47 6.40 -15.22
CA ASN A 65 -9.72 6.60 -15.95
C ASN A 65 -10.48 7.84 -15.46
N TYR A 66 -10.45 8.11 -14.16
CA TYR A 66 -11.09 9.28 -13.58
C TYR A 66 -10.51 10.59 -14.14
N PHE A 67 -9.19 10.74 -14.17
CA PHE A 67 -8.56 11.95 -14.68
C PHE A 67 -8.71 12.11 -16.20
N ARG A 68 -8.82 11.02 -16.96
CA ARG A 68 -9.11 11.07 -18.41
C ARG A 68 -10.50 11.62 -18.74
N MET A 69 -11.42 11.68 -17.78
CA MET A 69 -12.75 12.26 -17.98
C MET A 69 -12.73 13.80 -18.02
N TYR A 70 -11.66 14.43 -17.56
CA TYR A 70 -11.56 15.89 -17.56
C TYR A 70 -11.31 16.41 -18.98
N LYS A 71 -12.06 17.43 -19.39
CA LYS A 71 -11.87 18.09 -20.69
C LYS A 71 -10.47 18.70 -20.85
N LYS A 72 -9.86 19.12 -19.75
CA LYS A 72 -8.50 19.64 -19.68
C LYS A 72 -7.84 19.12 -18.41
N LEU A 73 -6.66 18.53 -18.55
CA LEU A 73 -5.85 18.01 -17.46
C LEU A 73 -4.46 18.67 -17.52
N ALA A 74 -3.92 19.01 -16.36
CA ALA A 74 -2.57 19.55 -16.19
C ALA A 74 -2.09 19.24 -14.77
N GLY A 75 -0.78 19.22 -14.56
CA GLY A 75 -0.17 18.95 -13.26
C GLY A 75 1.17 19.68 -13.08
N MET A 76 1.66 19.73 -11.84
CA MET A 76 2.96 20.30 -11.50
C MET A 76 3.63 19.45 -10.43
N THR A 77 4.92 19.19 -10.59
CA THR A 77 5.78 18.52 -9.60
C THR A 77 7.24 18.83 -9.90
N GLY A 78 8.12 18.64 -8.91
CA GLY A 78 9.57 18.80 -9.07
C GLY A 78 10.27 17.57 -9.67
N THR A 79 9.57 16.46 -9.86
CA THR A 79 10.19 15.14 -10.16
C THR A 79 9.51 14.37 -11.29
N ALA A 80 8.74 15.02 -12.17
CA ALA A 80 8.00 14.34 -13.25
C ALA A 80 8.87 13.87 -14.43
N ASP A 81 10.12 14.30 -14.52
CA ASP A 81 10.96 14.04 -15.70
C ASP A 81 11.21 12.55 -15.90
N THR A 82 11.38 11.78 -14.82
CA THR A 82 11.57 10.32 -14.89
C THR A 82 10.32 9.58 -15.37
N GLU A 83 9.14 10.13 -15.09
CA GLU A 83 7.84 9.52 -15.41
C GLU A 83 7.18 10.14 -16.65
N ALA A 84 7.91 10.96 -17.41
CA ALA A 84 7.37 11.73 -18.54
C ALA A 84 6.73 10.84 -19.61
N TYR A 85 7.34 9.68 -19.88
CA TYR A 85 6.81 8.71 -20.83
C TYR A 85 5.45 8.15 -20.37
N GLU A 86 5.32 7.79 -19.09
CA GLU A 86 4.06 7.26 -18.53
C GLU A 86 2.95 8.33 -18.53
N PHE A 87 3.29 9.59 -18.19
CA PHE A 87 2.33 10.69 -18.25
C PHE A 87 1.79 10.94 -19.66
N GLN A 88 2.66 10.87 -20.67
CA GLN A 88 2.26 11.00 -22.05
C GLN A 88 1.39 9.83 -22.51
N GLU A 89 1.77 8.59 -22.17
CA GLU A 89 1.07 7.39 -22.63
C GLU A 89 -0.32 7.24 -21.99
N ILE A 90 -0.43 7.51 -20.68
CA ILE A 90 -1.68 7.29 -19.93
C ILE A 90 -2.62 8.50 -20.04
N TYR A 91 -2.07 9.72 -19.97
CA TYR A 91 -2.86 10.95 -19.83
C TYR A 91 -2.72 11.92 -21.00
N GLY A 92 -1.82 11.67 -21.95
CA GLY A 92 -1.52 12.63 -23.02
C GLY A 92 -0.89 13.92 -22.51
N LEU A 93 -0.16 13.85 -21.38
CA LEU A 93 0.48 14.99 -20.74
C LEU A 93 1.97 15.02 -21.07
N GLU A 94 2.40 16.09 -21.71
CA GLU A 94 3.83 16.37 -21.91
C GLU A 94 4.45 16.91 -20.63
N THR A 95 5.61 16.36 -20.25
CA THR A 95 6.42 16.89 -19.14
C THR A 95 7.40 17.93 -19.66
N VAL A 96 7.36 19.14 -19.09
CA VAL A 96 8.29 20.22 -19.43
C VAL A 96 9.12 20.57 -18.20
N VAL A 97 10.45 20.48 -18.32
CA VAL A 97 11.39 20.87 -17.26
C VAL A 97 11.55 22.39 -17.26
N ILE A 98 10.97 23.04 -16.25
CA ILE A 98 11.10 24.48 -16.05
C ILE A 98 12.42 24.77 -15.32
N PRO A 99 13.28 25.68 -15.83
CA PRO A 99 14.54 26.01 -15.17
C PRO A 99 14.28 26.66 -13.80
N PRO A 100 15.12 26.38 -12.79
CA PRO A 100 14.97 27.00 -11.49
C PRO A 100 15.32 28.49 -11.56
N ASN A 101 14.67 29.29 -10.71
CA ASN A 101 14.97 30.72 -10.60
C ASN A 101 16.42 31.01 -10.15
N ARG A 102 17.05 30.05 -9.46
CA ARG A 102 18.46 30.13 -9.04
C ARG A 102 19.16 28.79 -9.31
N PRO A 103 20.45 28.80 -9.70
CA PRO A 103 21.24 27.58 -9.80
C PRO A 103 21.24 26.81 -8.47
N THR A 104 21.11 25.49 -8.53
CA THR A 104 21.22 24.65 -7.33
C THR A 104 22.65 24.68 -6.77
N GLN A 105 22.76 24.85 -5.46
CA GLN A 105 24.01 24.72 -4.71
C GLN A 105 23.97 23.55 -3.72
N ARG A 106 22.90 22.73 -3.80
CA ARG A 106 22.74 21.55 -2.96
C ARG A 106 23.83 20.54 -3.30
N ARG A 107 24.48 19.98 -2.29
CA ARG A 107 25.45 18.89 -2.43
C ARG A 107 24.72 17.60 -2.08
N ASP A 108 24.53 16.75 -3.07
CA ASP A 108 23.94 15.43 -2.91
C ASP A 108 25.08 14.43 -2.76
N GLU A 109 25.25 13.89 -1.54
CA GLU A 109 26.25 12.88 -1.24
C GLU A 109 25.78 11.48 -1.68
N LEU A 110 26.72 10.55 -1.85
CA LEU A 110 26.40 9.18 -2.23
C LEU A 110 25.76 8.39 -1.07
N ASP A 111 24.99 7.36 -1.43
CA ASP A 111 24.39 6.46 -0.45
C ASP A 111 25.44 5.70 0.37
N LEU A 112 25.22 5.62 1.69
CA LEU A 112 26.00 4.79 2.61
C LEU A 112 25.24 3.51 2.95
N VAL A 113 25.80 2.36 2.54
CA VAL A 113 25.20 1.04 2.74
C VAL A 113 25.91 0.30 3.88
N TYR A 114 25.13 -0.18 4.85
CA TYR A 114 25.64 -0.91 6.02
C TYR A 114 25.15 -2.36 6.02
N LYS A 115 25.94 -3.25 6.61
CA LYS A 115 25.63 -4.68 6.69
C LYS A 115 24.44 -4.96 7.61
N THR A 116 24.31 -4.20 8.70
CA THR A 116 23.22 -4.36 9.66
C THR A 116 22.46 -3.06 9.92
N ASN A 117 21.19 -3.17 10.32
CA ASN A 117 20.40 -2.00 10.72
C ASN A 117 21.02 -1.27 11.92
N LYS A 118 21.62 -2.00 12.86
CA LYS A 118 22.26 -1.40 14.03
C LYS A 118 23.41 -0.47 13.63
N GLU A 119 24.33 -0.94 12.77
CA GLU A 119 25.44 -0.12 12.27
C GLU A 119 24.95 1.11 11.50
N LYS A 120 23.90 0.94 10.68
CA LYS A 120 23.25 2.05 9.96
C LYS A 120 22.75 3.12 10.93
N PHE A 121 21.99 2.73 11.96
CA PHE A 121 21.42 3.69 12.92
C PHE A 121 22.51 4.36 13.78
N GLU A 122 23.54 3.62 14.20
CA GLU A 122 24.68 4.20 14.90
C GLU A 122 25.42 5.24 14.05
N ALA A 123 25.54 5.01 12.74
CA ALA A 123 26.12 5.98 11.82
C ALA A 123 25.23 7.21 11.63
N VAL A 124 23.92 7.02 11.44
CA VAL A 124 22.95 8.12 11.32
C VAL A 124 22.95 9.01 12.56
N VAL A 125 22.92 8.42 13.77
CA VAL A 125 22.95 9.19 15.03
C VAL A 125 24.25 9.98 15.17
N ARG A 126 25.37 9.42 14.73
CA ARG A 126 26.68 10.10 14.75
C ARG A 126 26.68 11.32 13.83
N ASP A 127 26.14 11.18 12.62
CA ASP A 127 26.05 12.27 11.64
C ASP A 127 25.11 13.39 12.11
N ILE A 128 23.95 13.02 12.67
CA ILE A 128 23.01 13.98 13.25
C ILE A 128 23.68 14.77 14.39
N ARG A 129 24.44 14.10 15.26
CA ARG A 129 25.15 14.76 16.37
C ARG A 129 26.19 15.75 15.86
N ASP A 130 27.00 15.35 14.89
CA ASP A 130 28.00 16.21 14.26
C ASP A 130 27.35 17.44 13.58
N CYS A 131 26.24 17.25 12.87
CA CYS A 131 25.45 18.36 12.32
C CYS A 131 24.92 19.30 13.42
N HIS A 132 24.36 18.74 14.49
CA HIS A 132 23.85 19.53 15.61
C HIS A 132 24.97 20.33 16.30
N GLU A 133 26.14 19.73 16.54
CA GLU A 133 27.29 20.39 17.16
C GLU A 133 27.77 21.60 16.33
N ARG A 134 27.65 21.52 15.00
CA ARG A 134 27.96 22.64 14.08
C ARG A 134 26.80 23.64 13.89
N GLY A 135 25.63 23.41 14.51
CA GLY A 135 24.45 24.25 14.36
C GLY A 135 23.73 24.11 13.01
N GLN A 136 23.96 23.02 12.28
CA GLN A 136 23.32 22.75 10.99
C GLN A 136 21.93 22.11 11.21
N PRO A 137 20.86 22.63 10.59
CA PRO A 137 19.54 22.00 10.66
C PRO A 137 19.52 20.68 9.89
N VAL A 138 18.82 19.69 10.44
CA VAL A 138 18.73 18.33 9.88
C VAL A 138 17.27 17.90 9.76
N LEU A 139 16.94 17.27 8.63
CA LEU A 139 15.67 16.57 8.42
C LEU A 139 15.97 15.08 8.20
N VAL A 140 15.40 14.22 9.03
CA VAL A 140 15.56 12.77 8.95
C VAL A 140 14.25 12.16 8.45
N GLY A 141 14.30 11.47 7.31
CA GLY A 141 13.17 10.73 6.77
C GLY A 141 13.25 9.24 7.12
N THR A 142 12.15 8.68 7.62
CA THR A 142 11.99 7.24 7.85
C THR A 142 10.80 6.72 7.02
N THR A 143 10.73 5.40 6.86
CA THR A 143 9.65 4.74 6.10
C THR A 143 8.48 4.27 6.95
N SER A 144 8.61 4.29 8.28
CA SER A 144 7.55 3.89 9.22
C SER A 144 7.65 4.69 10.52
N ILE A 145 6.52 4.79 11.23
CA ILE A 145 6.43 5.41 12.55
C ILE A 145 7.31 4.67 13.56
N GLU A 146 7.27 3.34 13.54
CA GLU A 146 8.12 2.50 14.41
C GLU A 146 9.61 2.86 14.24
N ASN A 147 10.08 3.05 13.01
CA ASN A 147 11.47 3.45 12.77
C ASN A 147 11.78 4.89 13.23
N SER A 148 10.78 5.75 13.36
CA SER A 148 10.95 7.11 13.90
C SER A 148 11.04 7.13 15.42
N GLU A 149 10.49 6.12 16.10
CA GLU A 149 10.41 6.05 17.56
C GLU A 149 11.54 5.22 18.20
N LEU A 150 12.32 4.47 17.39
CA LEU A 150 13.51 3.71 17.80
C LEU A 150 14.70 4.62 18.20
#